data_AF-A0AAJ1F4F6-F1
#
_entry.id   AF-A0AAJ1F4F6-F1
#
_cell.length_a   1.000
_cell.length_b   1.000
_cell.length_c   1.000
_cell.angle_alpha   90.00
_cell.angle_beta   90.00
_cell.angle_gamma   90.00
#
_symmetry.space_group_name_H-M   'P 1'
#
loop_
_entity.id
_entity.type
_entity.pdbx_description
1 polymer ?
#
loop_
_entity_poly.entity_id
_entity_poly.type
_entity_poly.pdbx_seq_one_letter_code
_entity_poly.pdbx_strand_id
1 'polypeptide(L)'
;MRSRAALMTLLLLCGSLAGCAGPPDEDEDGVTDELDLCSLTPIEELVNDSGCSASQRDGDGDGISDAGDLCTETPADEIPNESGCSATERDGDGDGFADADDSCPSTPANETVASDGCADSEVDMSMRPWWCHSMGSGHGE
;
A
#
# COMPACT_ATOMS: atom_id res chain seq x y z
N MET A 1 1.06 34.59 -70.83
CA MET A 1 2.20 34.47 -69.89
C MET A 1 1.66 34.56 -68.48
N ARG A 2 2.20 33.72 -67.60
CA ARG A 2 1.69 33.34 -66.28
C ARG A 2 1.75 34.51 -65.28
N SER A 3 0.74 34.64 -64.42
CA SER A 3 0.88 35.22 -63.07
C SER A 3 -0.29 34.78 -62.19
N ARG A 4 -0.02 33.93 -61.19
CA ARG A 4 0.02 34.22 -59.73
C ARG A 4 -1.41 34.23 -59.14
N ALA A 5 -1.79 33.47 -58.10
CA ALA A 5 -1.06 32.71 -57.10
C ALA A 5 -1.98 31.59 -56.60
N ALA A 6 -1.46 30.37 -56.45
CA ALA A 6 -2.17 29.28 -55.78
C ALA A 6 -1.84 29.32 -54.29
N LEU A 7 -2.86 29.65 -53.52
CA LEU A 7 -3.27 29.03 -52.26
C LEU A 7 -2.17 28.64 -51.26
N MET A 8 -2.04 29.52 -50.27
CA MET A 8 -1.76 29.19 -48.87
C MET A 8 -2.68 28.05 -48.40
N THR A 9 -2.20 26.81 -48.46
CA THR A 9 -2.73 25.72 -47.64
C THR A 9 -1.56 24.79 -47.37
N LEU A 10 -0.74 25.17 -46.39
CA LEU A 10 0.17 24.26 -45.72
C LEU A 10 -0.70 23.25 -44.97
N LEU A 11 -1.16 22.23 -45.70
CA LEU A 11 -1.63 20.97 -45.16
C LEU A 11 -0.48 20.42 -44.31
N LEU A 12 -0.61 20.61 -43.00
CA LEU A 12 0.12 19.82 -42.02
C LEU A 12 -0.22 18.36 -42.31
N LEU A 13 0.80 17.65 -42.79
CA LEU A 13 0.77 16.24 -43.14
C LEU A 13 0.54 15.39 -41.88
N CYS A 14 -0.72 15.16 -41.53
CA CYS A 14 -1.10 13.89 -40.91
C CYS A 14 -2.02 13.14 -41.86
N GLY A 15 -1.47 12.79 -43.03
CA GLY A 15 -2.17 12.08 -44.09
C GLY A 15 -1.28 11.01 -44.70
N SER A 16 -1.28 9.81 -44.10
CA SER A 16 -0.80 8.54 -44.66
C SER A 16 -1.42 7.42 -43.81
N LEU A 17 -2.62 6.93 -44.13
CA LEU A 17 -2.83 5.68 -44.90
C LEU A 17 -2.15 4.43 -44.31
N ALA A 18 -2.58 4.01 -43.12
CA ALA A 18 -2.73 2.61 -42.67
C ALA A 18 -3.10 2.68 -41.19
N GLY A 19 -4.09 1.92 -40.75
CA GLY A 19 -4.41 1.84 -39.33
C GLY A 19 -3.18 1.43 -38.54
N CYS A 20 -2.84 2.21 -37.51
CA CYS A 20 -2.36 1.60 -36.28
C CYS A 20 -3.56 0.91 -35.63
N ALA A 21 -4.24 0.00 -36.35
CA ALA A 21 -5.14 -0.94 -35.72
C ALA A 21 -4.21 -2.00 -35.13
N GLY A 22 -3.55 -1.62 -34.03
CA GLY A 22 -2.98 -2.60 -33.13
C GLY A 22 -4.07 -3.55 -32.65
N PRO A 23 -3.70 -4.59 -31.90
CA PRO A 23 -4.68 -5.31 -31.09
C PRO A 23 -5.57 -4.32 -30.31
N PRO A 24 -6.85 -4.65 -30.11
CA PRO A 24 -7.75 -3.77 -29.38
C PRO A 24 -7.27 -3.61 -27.92
N ASP A 25 -7.49 -2.41 -27.41
CA ASP A 25 -7.10 -1.91 -26.09
C ASP A 25 -8.20 -0.88 -25.75
N GLU A 26 -9.21 -1.30 -25.00
CA GLU A 26 -10.45 -0.54 -24.76
C GLU A 26 -10.26 0.66 -23.84
N ASP A 27 -9.39 0.55 -22.83
CA ASP A 27 -9.11 1.59 -21.85
C ASP A 27 -7.79 2.34 -22.11
N GLU A 28 -7.06 1.96 -23.16
CA GLU A 28 -5.85 2.62 -23.65
C GLU A 28 -4.73 2.67 -22.60
N ASP A 29 -4.66 1.65 -21.74
CA ASP A 29 -3.66 1.55 -20.66
C ASP A 29 -2.31 0.97 -21.12
N GLY A 30 -2.25 0.50 -22.36
CA GLY A 30 -1.06 -0.08 -23.00
C GLY A 30 -0.98 -1.60 -22.91
N VAL A 31 -1.95 -2.27 -22.28
CA VAL A 31 -2.15 -3.72 -22.31
C VAL A 31 -3.37 -4.03 -23.16
N THR A 32 -3.22 -4.98 -24.07
CA THR A 32 -4.29 -5.34 -25.01
C THR A 32 -5.40 -6.10 -24.31
N ASP A 33 -6.65 -5.97 -24.76
CA ASP A 33 -7.83 -6.65 -24.19
C ASP A 33 -7.66 -8.18 -24.01
N GLU A 34 -6.82 -8.84 -24.82
CA GLU A 34 -6.55 -10.29 -24.69
C GLU A 34 -5.69 -10.64 -23.45
N LEU A 35 -4.85 -9.71 -23.01
CA LEU A 35 -3.91 -9.87 -21.91
C LEU A 35 -4.30 -9.06 -20.67
N ASP A 36 -5.22 -8.10 -20.83
CA ASP A 36 -5.72 -7.27 -19.75
C ASP A 36 -6.73 -8.05 -18.87
N LEU A 37 -6.41 -8.17 -17.58
CA LEU A 37 -7.27 -8.77 -16.56
C LEU A 37 -8.17 -7.74 -15.87
N CYS A 38 -7.92 -6.44 -16.06
CA CYS A 38 -8.48 -5.33 -15.31
C CYS A 38 -9.05 -4.24 -16.22
N SER A 39 -10.18 -4.55 -16.86
CA SER A 39 -10.86 -3.58 -17.73
C SER A 39 -11.17 -2.26 -17.03
N LEU A 40 -11.03 -1.17 -17.78
CA LEU A 40 -11.28 0.20 -17.35
C LEU A 40 -10.26 0.70 -16.31
N THR A 41 -8.98 0.39 -16.53
CA THR A 41 -7.88 0.97 -15.78
C THR A 41 -8.01 2.50 -15.74
N PRO A 42 -7.91 3.13 -14.54
CA PRO A 42 -7.94 4.58 -14.45
C PRO A 42 -6.84 5.23 -15.29
N ILE A 43 -7.23 6.22 -16.09
CA ILE A 43 -6.31 6.96 -16.97
C ILE A 43 -5.17 7.56 -16.13
N GLU A 44 -3.95 7.46 -16.65
CA GLU A 44 -2.68 7.92 -16.03
C GLU A 44 -2.14 7.04 -14.89
N GLU A 45 -2.80 5.94 -14.52
CA GLU A 45 -2.21 4.97 -13.59
C GLU A 45 -1.24 4.02 -14.30
N LEU A 46 -0.19 3.61 -13.58
CA LEU A 46 0.76 2.62 -14.08
C LEU A 46 0.18 1.22 -13.89
N VAL A 47 0.13 0.46 -14.98
CA VAL A 47 -0.31 -0.93 -14.99
C VAL A 47 0.84 -1.91 -14.87
N ASN A 48 0.54 -3.11 -14.37
CA ASN A 48 1.46 -4.25 -14.45
C ASN A 48 1.29 -5.01 -15.77
N ASP A 49 2.02 -6.12 -15.90
CA ASP A 49 1.98 -6.98 -17.08
C ASP A 49 0.59 -7.60 -17.37
N SER A 50 -0.34 -7.53 -16.42
CA SER A 50 -1.71 -8.02 -16.52
C SER A 50 -2.73 -6.91 -16.80
N GLY A 51 -2.29 -5.67 -17.08
CA GLY A 51 -3.19 -4.52 -17.28
C GLY A 51 -3.75 -3.91 -15.99
N CYS A 52 -3.39 -4.43 -14.82
CA CYS A 52 -3.99 -3.96 -13.56
C CYS A 52 -3.14 -2.87 -12.89
N SER A 53 -3.75 -1.73 -12.60
CA SER A 53 -3.14 -0.69 -11.77
C SER A 53 -3.14 -1.04 -10.28
N ALA A 54 -2.36 -0.31 -9.47
CA ALA A 54 -2.32 -0.52 -8.02
C ALA A 54 -3.67 -0.24 -7.33
N SER A 55 -4.54 0.60 -7.90
CA SER A 55 -5.86 0.89 -7.32
C SER A 55 -6.88 -0.22 -7.58
N GLN A 56 -6.65 -1.07 -8.58
CA GLN A 56 -7.50 -2.20 -8.93
C GLN A 56 -7.03 -3.53 -8.32
N ARG A 57 -5.77 -3.62 -7.92
CA ARG A 57 -5.19 -4.82 -7.33
C ARG A 57 -5.31 -4.82 -5.81
N ASP A 58 -5.34 -6.02 -5.26
CA ASP A 58 -5.32 -6.35 -3.85
C ASP A 58 -4.45 -7.62 -3.72
N GLY A 59 -3.17 -7.41 -3.46
CA GLY A 59 -2.12 -8.42 -3.60
C GLY A 59 -2.16 -9.52 -2.54
N ASP A 60 -2.54 -9.17 -1.31
CA ASP A 60 -2.69 -10.10 -0.19
C ASP A 60 -4.14 -10.56 0.03
N GLY A 61 -5.10 -9.88 -0.58
CA GLY A 61 -6.52 -10.23 -0.55
C GLY A 61 -7.21 -9.82 0.74
N ASP A 62 -6.69 -8.80 1.42
CA ASP A 62 -7.23 -8.29 2.70
C ASP A 62 -8.45 -7.35 2.51
N GLY A 63 -8.72 -6.94 1.27
CA GLY A 63 -9.81 -6.06 0.88
C GLY A 63 -9.43 -4.59 0.73
N ILE A 64 -8.17 -4.22 0.93
CA ILE A 64 -7.60 -2.90 0.68
C ILE A 64 -6.74 -2.97 -0.60
N SER A 65 -6.94 -2.02 -1.51
CA SER A 65 -6.17 -2.01 -2.76
C SER A 65 -4.69 -1.74 -2.50
N ASP A 66 -3.78 -2.29 -3.31
CA ASP A 66 -2.32 -2.06 -3.22
C ASP A 66 -1.96 -0.55 -3.15
N ALA A 67 -2.75 0.33 -3.78
CA ALA A 67 -2.53 1.78 -3.77
C ALA A 67 -2.77 2.44 -2.40
N GLY A 68 -3.59 1.82 -1.55
CA GLY A 68 -3.98 2.32 -0.22
C GLY A 68 -3.48 1.45 0.93
N ASP A 69 -2.81 0.35 0.62
CA ASP A 69 -2.31 -0.62 1.57
C ASP A 69 -0.84 -0.32 1.94
N LEU A 70 -0.62 -0.12 3.25
CA LEU A 70 0.71 0.06 3.82
C LEU A 70 1.38 -1.27 4.21
N CYS A 71 0.60 -2.32 4.43
CA CYS A 71 1.04 -3.64 4.87
C CYS A 71 0.72 -4.69 3.80
N THR A 72 1.60 -4.78 2.80
CA THR A 72 1.42 -5.56 1.56
C THR A 72 1.28 -7.09 1.72
N GLU A 73 1.28 -7.60 2.95
CA GLU A 73 1.21 -9.03 3.27
C GLU A 73 0.34 -9.27 4.53
N THR A 74 -0.77 -8.54 4.67
CA THR A 74 -1.71 -8.72 5.77
C THR A 74 -2.17 -10.18 5.84
N PRO A 75 -2.07 -10.84 7.01
CA PRO A 75 -2.49 -12.23 7.15
C PRO A 75 -3.99 -12.41 6.83
N ALA A 76 -4.32 -13.38 5.98
CA ALA A 76 -5.68 -13.61 5.47
C ALA A 76 -6.76 -13.91 6.55
N ASP A 77 -6.36 -14.28 7.77
CA ASP A 77 -7.27 -14.53 8.90
C ASP A 77 -7.42 -13.30 9.82
N GLU A 78 -6.80 -12.17 9.48
CA GLU A 78 -6.83 -10.94 10.25
C GLU A 78 -7.63 -9.84 9.55
N ILE A 79 -8.11 -8.88 10.34
CA ILE A 79 -8.92 -7.77 9.83
C ILE A 79 -8.00 -6.54 9.71
N PRO A 80 -7.76 -6.02 8.50
CA PRO A 80 -6.98 -4.82 8.33
C PRO A 80 -7.72 -3.58 8.84
N ASN A 81 -6.96 -2.55 9.21
CA ASN A 81 -7.49 -1.22 9.43
C ASN A 81 -7.59 -0.44 8.10
N GLU A 82 -7.90 0.87 8.18
CA GLU A 82 -8.02 1.74 6.99
C GLU A 82 -6.71 1.91 6.20
N SER A 83 -5.58 1.53 6.79
CA SER A 83 -4.26 1.57 6.14
C SER A 83 -3.83 0.22 5.59
N GLY A 84 -4.71 -0.79 5.58
CA GLY A 84 -4.38 -2.14 5.13
C GLY A 84 -3.54 -2.94 6.11
N CYS A 85 -3.46 -2.54 7.39
CA CYS A 85 -2.62 -3.24 8.37
C CYS A 85 -3.43 -3.90 9.47
N SER A 86 -3.11 -5.15 9.79
CA SER A 86 -3.72 -5.92 10.87
C SER A 86 -3.23 -5.51 12.27
N ALA A 87 -3.72 -6.16 13.34
CA ALA A 87 -3.22 -5.90 14.69
C ALA A 87 -1.84 -6.55 14.95
N THR A 88 -1.46 -7.59 14.22
CA THR A 88 -0.14 -8.23 14.38
C THR A 88 0.98 -7.47 13.68
N GLU A 89 0.64 -6.56 12.75
CA GLU A 89 1.61 -5.77 11.99
C GLU A 89 1.76 -4.33 12.50
N ARG A 90 0.76 -3.83 13.25
CA ARG A 90 0.76 -2.47 13.79
C ARG A 90 1.41 -2.42 15.16
N ASP A 91 2.11 -1.33 15.43
CA ASP A 91 2.63 -0.94 16.73
C ASP A 91 2.18 0.52 16.96
N GLY A 92 1.06 0.68 17.67
CA GLY A 92 0.31 1.92 17.77
C GLY A 92 0.99 3.02 18.60
N ASP A 93 1.79 2.64 19.59
CA ASP A 93 2.53 3.56 20.45
C ASP A 93 4.04 3.60 20.18
N GLY A 94 4.54 2.66 19.37
CA GLY A 94 5.92 2.62 18.90
C GLY A 94 6.88 2.07 19.95
N ASP A 95 6.41 1.22 20.87
CA ASP A 95 7.21 0.65 21.94
C ASP A 95 7.96 -0.64 21.54
N GLY A 96 7.68 -1.15 20.34
CA GLY A 96 8.30 -2.33 19.75
C GLY A 96 7.50 -3.62 19.92
N PHE A 97 6.31 -3.58 20.51
CA PHE A 97 5.36 -4.70 20.53
C PHE A 97 4.21 -4.44 19.55
N ALA A 98 3.75 -5.50 18.87
CA ALA A 98 2.59 -5.38 18.01
C ALA A 98 1.32 -5.19 18.85
N ASP A 99 0.34 -4.42 18.34
CA ASP A 99 -0.95 -4.15 18.99
C ASP A 99 -1.66 -5.45 19.45
N ALA A 100 -1.45 -6.57 18.74
CA ALA A 100 -2.02 -7.87 19.07
C ALA A 100 -1.39 -8.53 20.32
N ASP A 101 -0.11 -8.24 20.60
CA ASP A 101 0.67 -8.81 21.70
C ASP A 101 0.90 -7.79 22.85
N ASP A 102 0.56 -6.53 22.63
CA ASP A 102 0.72 -5.45 23.60
C ASP A 102 -0.48 -5.35 24.56
N SER A 103 -0.18 -5.44 25.86
CA SER A 103 -1.18 -5.30 26.93
C SER A 103 -1.42 -3.84 27.34
N CYS A 104 -0.54 -2.92 26.96
CA CYS A 104 -0.53 -1.51 27.31
C CYS A 104 -0.47 -0.63 26.05
N PRO A 105 -1.60 -0.41 25.36
CA PRO A 105 -1.67 0.20 24.00
C PRO A 105 -1.35 1.70 23.93
N SER A 106 -0.67 2.25 24.94
CA SER A 106 -0.38 3.68 25.07
C SER A 106 0.88 3.92 25.91
N THR A 107 1.87 3.03 25.78
CA THR A 107 3.16 3.13 26.44
C THR A 107 3.79 4.50 26.17
N PRO A 108 4.22 5.24 27.22
CA PRO A 108 4.92 6.50 27.01
C PRO A 108 6.22 6.32 26.22
N ALA A 109 6.40 7.18 25.22
CA ALA A 109 7.61 7.15 24.40
C ALA A 109 8.88 7.22 25.26
N ASN A 110 9.90 6.46 24.84
CA ASN A 110 11.22 6.46 25.43
C ASN A 110 11.31 5.78 26.82
N GLU A 111 10.31 4.99 27.20
CA GLU A 111 10.36 4.08 28.35
C GLU A 111 10.77 2.66 27.91
N THR A 112 11.31 1.88 28.85
CA THR A 112 11.61 0.46 28.61
C THR A 112 10.41 -0.39 28.98
N VAL A 113 9.99 -1.23 28.05
CA VAL A 113 8.85 -2.13 28.21
C VAL A 113 9.28 -3.54 28.61
N ALA A 114 8.40 -4.25 29.32
CA ALA A 114 8.57 -5.66 29.63
C ALA A 114 8.08 -6.55 28.47
N SER A 115 8.08 -7.87 28.66
CA SER A 115 7.70 -8.83 27.62
C SER A 115 6.22 -8.80 27.23
N ASP A 116 5.41 -8.02 27.94
CA ASP A 116 3.98 -7.81 27.74
C ASP A 116 3.66 -6.44 27.12
N GLY A 117 4.67 -5.72 26.61
CA GLY A 117 4.51 -4.37 26.04
C GLY A 117 4.40 -3.27 27.10
N CYS A 118 4.16 -3.60 28.36
CA CYS A 118 3.91 -2.58 29.38
C CYS A 118 5.19 -1.97 29.97
N ALA A 119 5.18 -0.63 30.15
CA ALA A 119 6.16 0.06 30.96
C ALA A 119 5.85 0.00 32.46
N ASP A 120 6.90 0.16 33.28
CA ASP A 120 6.80 0.18 34.74
C ASP A 120 5.90 1.32 35.28
N SER A 121 5.70 2.39 34.49
CA SER A 121 4.84 3.53 34.83
C SER A 121 3.35 3.25 34.66
N GLU A 122 2.98 2.24 33.86
CA GLU A 122 1.60 1.92 33.52
C GLU A 122 1.03 0.77 34.35
N VAL A 123 1.91 -0.09 34.87
CA VAL A 123 1.52 -1.22 35.69
C VAL A 123 1.55 -0.88 37.18
N ASP A 124 0.50 -1.27 37.90
CA ASP A 124 0.57 -1.28 39.36
C ASP A 124 1.56 -2.37 39.79
N MET A 125 2.77 -1.93 40.16
CA MET A 125 3.85 -2.80 40.63
C MET A 125 3.45 -3.66 41.83
N SER A 126 2.35 -3.37 42.54
CA SER A 126 1.83 -4.19 43.63
C SER A 126 0.98 -5.39 43.18
N MET A 127 0.55 -5.43 41.91
CA MET A 127 -0.28 -6.49 41.32
C MET A 127 0.54 -7.48 40.46
N ARG A 128 1.84 -7.25 40.26
CA ARG A 128 2.72 -8.17 39.51
C ARG A 128 3.06 -9.40 40.37
N PRO A 129 2.99 -10.62 39.82
CA PRO A 129 3.39 -11.82 40.54
C PRO A 129 4.85 -11.75 41.01
N TRP A 130 5.16 -12.31 42.19
CA TRP A 130 6.45 -12.19 42.89
C TRP A 130 7.70 -12.57 42.07
N TRP A 131 7.55 -13.27 40.93
CA TRP A 131 8.64 -13.56 40.00
C TRP A 131 9.20 -12.32 39.29
N CYS A 132 8.44 -11.22 39.15
CA CYS A 132 8.94 -9.94 38.63
C CYS A 132 9.74 -9.14 39.68
N HIS A 133 9.60 -9.44 40.97
CA HIS A 133 10.34 -8.76 42.05
C HIS A 133 11.73 -9.37 42.32
N SER A 134 12.12 -10.42 41.60
CA SER A 134 13.29 -11.24 41.94
C SER A 134 14.32 -11.42 40.83
N MET A 135 14.49 -10.42 39.97
CA MET A 135 15.77 -10.21 39.30
C MET A 135 16.20 -8.75 39.48
N GLY A 136 17.04 -8.53 40.49
CA GLY A 136 17.93 -7.38 40.47
C GLY A 136 18.80 -7.44 39.22
N SER A 137 19.04 -6.26 38.64
CA SER A 137 19.88 -6.00 37.46
C SER A 137 19.29 -6.44 36.12
N GLY A 138 18.73 -5.47 35.39
CA GLY A 138 18.28 -5.70 34.02
C GLY A 138 17.86 -4.47 33.21
N HIS A 139 18.23 -3.24 33.59
CA HIS A 139 18.37 -2.16 32.60
C HIS A 139 19.76 -2.30 32.00
N GLY A 140 19.82 -2.93 30.82
CA GLY A 140 21.01 -2.89 29.98
C GLY A 140 21.24 -1.45 29.53
N GLU A 141 22.51 -1.04 29.64
CA GLU A 141 23.08 0.29 29.37
C GLU A 141 22.78 0.86 27.97
#